data_AF-U6DLD5-F1
#
_entry.id   AF-U6DLD5-F1
#
_cell.length_a   1.000
_cell.length_b   1.000
_cell.length_c   1.000
_cell.angle_alpha   90.00
_cell.angle_beta   90.00
_cell.angle_gamma   90.00
#
_symmetry.space_group_name_H-M   'P 1'
#
loop_
_entity.id
_entity.type
_entity.pdbx_description
1 polymer ?
#
loop_
_entity_poly.entity_id
_entity_poly.type
_entity_poly.pdbx_seq_one_letter_code
_entity_poly.pdbx_strand_id
1 'polypeptide(L)'
;GEYWVDPNQGCARDAFRVFCNFTAGGETCVTPRDDVTQFSYVDSEGSPVGVVQLTFLRLPSVPAHQDVSYPCSGMAQGGPLKLRGANEDELSLETSPYVKEFRDGCQTQQGRTVLEVRTPVLEQLPVLDASFSDLGAPPRRGGVLLGPVCFMG
;
A
#
# COMPACT_ATOMS: atom_id res chain seq x y z
N GLY A 1 -6.44 -6.59 15.90
CA GLY A 1 -5.54 -7.20 16.90
C GLY A 1 -4.49 -8.02 16.19
N GLU A 2 -3.40 -8.40 16.85
CA GLU A 2 -2.32 -9.17 16.21
C GLU A 2 -2.57 -10.68 16.23
N TYR A 3 -2.48 -11.34 15.08
CA TYR A 3 -2.72 -12.78 14.91
C TYR A 3 -1.70 -13.43 13.98
N TRP A 4 -1.45 -14.72 14.18
CA TRP A 4 -0.68 -15.54 13.23
C TRP A 4 -1.61 -16.03 12.13
N VAL A 5 -1.21 -15.81 10.88
CA VAL A 5 -1.93 -16.28 9.70
C VAL A 5 -1.01 -17.17 8.85
N ASP A 6 -1.61 -18.19 8.25
CA ASP A 6 -0.95 -19.05 7.26
C ASP A 6 -1.84 -19.21 6.01
N PRO A 7 -1.86 -18.22 5.12
CA PRO A 7 -2.68 -18.22 3.91
C PRO A 7 -2.36 -19.36 2.95
N ASN A 8 -1.08 -19.77 2.86
CA ASN A 8 -0.67 -20.87 1.99
C ASN A 8 -0.98 -22.26 2.59
N GLN A 9 -1.33 -22.31 3.88
CA GLN A 9 -1.66 -23.48 4.71
C GLN A 9 -0.55 -24.52 4.90
N GLY A 10 0.46 -24.56 4.06
CA GLY A 10 1.38 -25.69 3.90
C GLY A 10 2.20 -25.98 5.16
N CYS A 11 3.38 -25.36 5.25
CA CYS A 11 4.25 -25.56 6.40
C CYS A 11 4.01 -24.45 7.41
N ALA A 12 3.26 -24.70 8.48
CA ALA A 12 2.93 -23.70 9.52
C ALA A 12 4.11 -22.94 10.16
N ARG A 13 5.37 -23.29 9.86
CA ARG A 13 6.57 -22.52 10.25
C ARG A 13 6.78 -21.25 9.43
N ASP A 14 6.14 -21.12 8.26
CA ASP A 14 6.18 -19.91 7.43
C ASP A 14 4.95 -19.00 7.64
N ALA A 15 4.13 -19.34 8.63
CA ALA A 15 3.10 -18.46 9.16
C ALA A 15 3.75 -17.16 9.65
N PHE A 16 3.01 -16.06 9.57
CA PHE A 16 3.50 -14.74 9.92
C PHE A 16 2.45 -13.98 10.72
N ARG A 17 2.91 -13.00 11.52
CA ARG A 17 2.05 -12.25 12.43
C ARG A 17 1.57 -10.95 11.80
N VAL A 18 0.27 -10.68 11.84
CA VAL A 18 -0.34 -9.53 11.19
C VAL A 18 -1.47 -8.94 12.02
N PHE A 19 -1.81 -7.69 11.73
CA PHE A 19 -2.99 -7.08 12.29
C PHE A 19 -4.25 -7.57 11.55
N CYS A 20 -5.18 -8.18 12.28
CA CYS A 20 -6.52 -8.49 11.80
C CYS A 20 -7.58 -7.59 12.45
N ASN A 21 -8.42 -6.96 11.63
CA ASN A 21 -9.55 -6.15 12.09
C ASN A 21 -10.88 -6.89 11.93
N PHE A 22 -11.32 -7.56 12.99
CA PHE A 22 -12.61 -8.25 12.99
C PHE A 22 -13.82 -7.32 13.10
N THR A 23 -13.61 -6.02 13.40
CA THR A 23 -14.71 -5.04 13.40
C THR A 23 -14.99 -4.45 12.02
N ALA A 24 -14.03 -4.57 11.08
CA ALA A 24 -14.13 -4.09 9.71
C ALA A 24 -14.33 -5.25 8.71
N GLY A 25 -15.20 -6.21 9.04
CA GLY A 25 -15.49 -7.33 8.14
C GLY A 25 -14.44 -8.44 8.10
N GLY A 26 -13.40 -8.40 8.96
CA GLY A 26 -12.35 -9.43 8.99
C GLY A 26 -11.21 -9.10 8.04
N GLU A 27 -10.67 -7.88 8.13
CA GLU A 27 -9.54 -7.47 7.29
C GLU A 27 -8.21 -7.99 7.84
N THR A 28 -7.30 -8.37 6.96
CA THR A 28 -5.92 -8.77 7.29
C THR A 28 -4.96 -7.77 6.68
N CYS A 29 -4.20 -7.07 7.53
CA CYS A 29 -3.32 -5.96 7.15
C CYS A 29 -1.85 -6.34 7.27
N VAL A 30 -1.09 -6.10 6.21
CA VAL A 30 0.37 -6.29 6.16
C VAL A 30 1.05 -4.93 6.07
N THR A 31 2.02 -4.70 6.95
CA THR A 31 2.67 -3.40 7.12
C THR A 31 3.82 -3.23 6.12
N PRO A 32 4.02 -2.04 5.53
CA PRO A 32 5.21 -1.78 4.74
C PRO A 32 6.46 -1.75 5.63
N ARG A 33 7.60 -2.09 5.05
CA ARG A 33 8.90 -1.85 5.69
C ARG A 33 9.24 -0.37 5.61
N ASP A 34 9.80 0.18 6.68
CA ASP A 34 10.35 1.54 6.72
C ASP A 34 11.66 1.63 5.91
N ASP A 35 11.56 1.51 4.59
CA ASP A 35 12.67 1.61 3.65
C ASP A 35 12.35 2.62 2.54
N VAL A 36 13.16 3.67 2.46
CA VAL A 36 13.02 4.75 1.46
C VAL A 36 13.53 4.31 0.08
N THR A 37 14.31 3.22 0.02
CA THR A 37 14.97 2.72 -1.19
C THR A 37 14.21 1.61 -1.90
N GLN A 38 13.28 0.91 -1.24
CA GLN A 38 12.46 -0.14 -1.84
C GLN A 38 11.17 -0.37 -1.04
N PHE A 39 10.03 -0.34 -1.72
CA PHE A 39 8.78 -0.75 -1.12
C PHE A 39 8.78 -2.27 -0.94
N SER A 40 8.60 -2.69 0.31
CA SER A 40 8.53 -4.08 0.71
C SER A 40 7.60 -4.18 1.92
N TYR A 41 7.16 -5.40 2.24
CA TYR A 41 6.15 -5.63 3.26
C TYR A 41 6.69 -6.61 4.30
N VAL A 42 6.36 -6.32 5.55
CA VAL A 42 6.83 -7.06 6.72
C VAL A 42 5.64 -7.44 7.58
N ASP A 43 5.85 -8.49 8.36
CA ASP A 43 4.94 -8.90 9.41
C ASP A 43 5.06 -7.94 10.61
N SER A 44 4.23 -8.14 11.62
CA SER A 44 4.21 -7.32 12.84
C SER A 44 5.47 -7.47 13.71
N GLU A 45 6.36 -8.40 13.37
CA GLU A 45 7.67 -8.60 14.01
C GLU A 45 8.82 -8.02 13.15
N GLY A 46 8.51 -7.42 12.00
CA GLY A 46 9.47 -6.83 11.07
C GLY A 46 10.12 -7.81 10.10
N SER A 47 9.66 -9.07 10.06
CA SER A 47 10.16 -10.09 9.13
C SER A 47 9.54 -9.92 7.74
N PRO A 48 10.31 -10.02 6.64
CA PRO A 48 9.76 -9.89 5.30
C PRO A 48 8.68 -10.93 5.00
N VAL A 49 7.52 -10.49 4.49
CA VAL A 49 6.46 -11.39 4.04
C VAL A 49 6.74 -11.82 2.60
N GLY A 50 6.77 -13.14 2.38
CA GLY A 50 7.03 -13.71 1.06
C GLY A 50 5.92 -13.45 0.05
N VAL A 51 6.28 -13.35 -1.23
CA VAL A 51 5.32 -13.13 -2.34
C VAL A 51 4.25 -14.22 -2.45
N VAL A 52 4.58 -15.46 -2.05
CA VAL A 52 3.62 -16.58 -2.02
C VAL A 52 2.54 -16.30 -0.98
N GLN A 53 2.91 -15.88 0.23
CA GLN A 53 1.94 -15.56 1.28
C GLN A 53 1.03 -14.39 0.88
N LEU A 54 1.60 -13.33 0.29
CA LEU A 54 0.82 -12.21 -0.25
C LEU A 54 -0.14 -12.64 -1.36
N THR A 55 0.30 -13.54 -2.25
CA THR A 55 -0.56 -14.07 -3.32
C THR A 55 -1.75 -14.84 -2.77
N PHE A 56 -1.54 -15.68 -1.75
CA PHE A 56 -2.62 -16.42 -1.12
C PHE A 56 -3.56 -15.55 -0.29
N LEU A 57 -3.09 -14.43 0.28
CA LEU A 57 -3.97 -13.43 0.90
C LEU A 57 -4.93 -12.77 -0.12
N ARG A 58 -4.54 -12.67 -1.39
CA ARG A 58 -5.43 -12.15 -2.44
C ARG A 58 -6.58 -13.10 -2.71
N LEU A 59 -6.34 -14.39 -2.92
CA LEU A 59 -7.35 -15.32 -3.44
C LEU A 59 -8.71 -15.36 -2.69
N PRO A 60 -8.79 -15.31 -1.34
CA PRO A 60 -10.06 -15.33 -0.64
C PRO A 60 -10.70 -13.94 -0.44
N SER A 61 -10.05 -12.84 -0.82
CA SER A 61 -10.38 -11.51 -0.32
C SER A 61 -11.19 -10.66 -1.30
N VAL A 62 -12.16 -9.86 -0.87
CA VAL A 62 -12.82 -8.85 -1.75
C VAL A 62 -13.41 -7.69 -0.92
N PRO A 63 -13.05 -6.40 -1.17
CA PRO A 63 -11.87 -5.84 -1.85
C PRO A 63 -10.61 -5.70 -0.95
N ALA A 64 -9.51 -5.23 -1.57
CA ALA A 64 -8.30 -4.80 -0.85
C ALA A 64 -8.19 -3.27 -0.83
N HIS A 65 -7.51 -2.73 0.18
CA HIS A 65 -7.21 -1.31 0.24
C HIS A 65 -5.80 -1.02 0.77
N GLN A 66 -5.25 0.12 0.36
CA GLN A 66 -3.99 0.64 0.84
C GLN A 66 -3.97 2.16 0.71
N ASP A 67 -3.49 2.84 1.75
CA ASP A 67 -3.28 4.28 1.74
C ASP A 67 -1.82 4.62 1.40
N VAL A 68 -1.61 5.68 0.64
CA VAL A 68 -0.28 6.21 0.32
C VAL A 68 -0.28 7.71 0.56
N SER A 69 0.58 8.21 1.44
CA SER A 69 0.65 9.64 1.74
C SER A 69 1.94 10.28 1.24
N TYR A 70 1.87 11.54 0.83
CA TYR A 70 3.03 12.33 0.43
C TYR A 70 2.87 13.78 0.91
N PRO A 71 3.96 14.56 1.05
CA PRO A 71 3.87 15.94 1.52
C PRO A 71 3.06 16.77 0.53
N CYS A 72 2.22 17.69 1.01
CA CYS A 72 1.54 18.62 0.13
C CYS A 72 2.59 19.44 -0.62
N SER A 73 2.64 19.36 -1.94
CA SER A 73 3.57 20.18 -2.71
C SER A 73 3.16 21.65 -2.56
N GLY A 74 4.04 22.47 -1.98
CA GLY A 74 3.88 23.91 -2.04
C GLY A 74 4.02 24.33 -3.50
N MET A 75 2.90 24.54 -4.19
CA MET A 75 2.83 24.96 -5.60
C MET A 75 3.71 24.15 -6.58
N ALA A 76 3.13 23.08 -7.11
CA ALA A 76 3.28 22.71 -8.52
C ALA A 76 4.71 22.46 -9.06
N GLN A 77 5.51 21.62 -8.40
CA GLN A 77 6.76 21.09 -9.00
C GLN A 77 6.85 19.56 -9.07
N GLY A 78 5.76 18.85 -8.79
CA GLY A 78 5.68 17.42 -9.08
C GLY A 78 4.27 17.15 -9.51
N GLY A 79 4.07 16.66 -10.73
CA GLY A 79 2.75 16.28 -11.24
C GLY A 79 2.07 15.23 -10.37
N PRO A 80 0.90 14.71 -10.80
CA PRO A 80 0.17 13.71 -10.02
C PRO A 80 1.07 12.52 -9.68
N LEU A 81 0.95 12.04 -8.44
CA LEU A 81 1.65 10.85 -7.98
C LEU A 81 1.10 9.64 -8.73
N LYS A 82 1.98 8.88 -9.37
CA LYS A 82 1.69 7.61 -10.02
C LYS A 82 2.18 6.49 -9.14
N LEU A 83 1.29 5.57 -8.82
CA LEU A 83 1.62 4.37 -8.07
C LEU A 83 1.74 3.20 -9.05
N ARG A 84 2.64 2.26 -8.75
CA ARG A 84 2.77 1.02 -9.50
C ARG A 84 2.28 -0.13 -8.63
N GLY A 85 1.21 -0.79 -9.08
CA GLY A 85 0.65 -1.96 -8.40
C GLY A 85 1.51 -3.21 -8.55
N ALA A 86 1.17 -4.26 -7.81
CA ALA A 86 1.88 -5.53 -7.86
C ALA A 86 1.72 -6.31 -9.17
N ASN A 87 0.69 -5.99 -9.95
CA ASN A 87 0.47 -6.49 -11.31
C ASN A 87 1.03 -5.55 -12.40
N GLU A 88 1.85 -4.58 -12.01
CA GLU A 88 2.46 -3.58 -12.90
C GLU A 88 1.53 -2.50 -13.44
N ASP A 89 0.25 -2.49 -13.03
CA ASP A 89 -0.68 -1.42 -13.40
C ASP A 89 -0.25 -0.07 -12.82
N GLU A 90 -0.45 0.98 -13.62
CA GLU A 90 -0.31 2.36 -13.15
C GLU A 90 -1.61 2.83 -12.49
N LEU A 91 -1.55 3.12 -11.19
CA LEU A 91 -2.67 3.59 -10.39
C LEU A 91 -2.48 5.08 -10.08
N SER A 92 -3.39 5.90 -10.57
CA SER A 92 -3.45 7.34 -10.33
C SER A 92 -4.91 7.81 -10.32
N LEU A 93 -5.13 9.07 -9.95
CA LEU A 93 -6.47 9.70 -9.99
C LEU A 93 -7.06 9.74 -11.41
N GLU A 94 -6.21 9.75 -12.43
CA GLU A 94 -6.64 9.84 -13.84
C GLU A 94 -6.82 8.46 -14.47
N THR A 95 -5.99 7.49 -14.09
CA THR A 95 -5.95 6.16 -14.73
C THR A 95 -6.85 5.13 -14.04
N SER A 96 -7.29 5.37 -12.80
CA SER A 96 -8.01 4.38 -12.02
C SER A 96 -9.20 4.96 -11.24
N PRO A 97 -10.42 4.41 -11.39
CA PRO A 97 -11.59 4.82 -10.59
C PRO A 97 -11.51 4.38 -9.13
N TYR A 98 -10.52 3.54 -8.79
CA TYR A 98 -10.32 2.97 -7.45
C TYR A 98 -9.40 3.82 -6.57
N VAL A 99 -8.90 4.94 -7.09
CA VAL A 99 -8.00 5.85 -6.39
C VAL A 99 -8.76 7.11 -6.00
N LYS A 100 -8.68 7.50 -4.73
CA LYS A 100 -9.28 8.73 -4.20
C LYS A 100 -8.21 9.57 -3.51
N GLU A 101 -8.28 10.90 -3.67
CA GLU A 101 -7.39 11.85 -2.99
C GLU A 101 -8.10 12.51 -1.80
N PHE A 102 -7.41 12.53 -0.66
CA PHE A 102 -7.77 13.29 0.52
C PHE A 102 -6.62 14.23 0.90
N ARG A 103 -6.92 15.46 1.26
CA ARG A 103 -5.91 16.46 1.67
C ARG A 103 -5.99 16.67 3.17
N ASP A 104 -4.99 16.18 3.88
CA ASP A 104 -4.91 16.32 5.33
C ASP A 104 -3.93 17.44 5.71
N GLY A 105 -4.45 18.52 6.29
CA GLY A 105 -3.60 19.58 6.84
C GLY A 105 -2.79 20.39 5.81
N CYS A 106 -3.08 20.33 4.50
CA CYS A 106 -2.36 21.08 3.45
C CYS A 106 -2.39 22.63 3.57
N GLN A 107 -3.10 23.17 4.56
CA GLN A 107 -3.02 24.60 4.91
C GLN A 107 -1.73 24.93 5.68
N THR A 108 -1.06 23.91 6.22
CA THR A 108 0.20 24.02 6.95
C THR A 108 1.36 23.50 6.11
N GLN A 109 2.59 23.95 6.39
CA GLN A 109 3.80 23.44 5.72
C GLN A 109 4.10 21.96 6.05
N GLN A 110 3.36 21.36 6.98
CA GLN A 110 3.50 19.95 7.39
C GLN A 110 2.35 19.07 6.88
N GLY A 111 1.42 19.64 6.09
CA GLY A 111 0.30 18.89 5.54
C GLY A 111 0.74 17.74 4.63
N ARG A 112 -0.13 16.73 4.52
CA ARG A 112 0.07 15.58 3.64
C ARG A 112 -1.17 15.36 2.76
N THR A 113 -0.94 14.98 1.52
CA THR A 113 -1.97 14.40 0.68
C THR A 113 -1.97 12.89 0.87
N VAL A 114 -3.15 12.28 0.98
CA VAL A 114 -3.34 10.83 1.11
C VAL A 114 -4.11 10.33 -0.11
N LEU A 115 -3.56 9.32 -0.80
CA LEU A 115 -4.25 8.55 -1.82
C LEU A 115 -4.77 7.26 -1.20
N GLU A 116 -6.08 7.08 -1.15
CA GLU A 116 -6.71 5.80 -0.82
C GLU A 116 -6.86 5.00 -2.12
N VAL A 117 -6.21 3.84 -2.20
CA VAL A 117 -6.42 2.86 -3.26
C VAL A 117 -7.33 1.77 -2.70
N ARG A 118 -8.58 1.69 -3.18
CA ARG A 118 -9.55 0.65 -2.77
C ARG A 118 -10.10 -0.04 -4.02
N THR A 119 -9.59 -1.24 -4.30
CA THR A 119 -9.81 -1.92 -5.58
C THR A 119 -10.35 -3.35 -5.39
N PRO A 120 -11.30 -3.81 -6.22
CA PRO A 120 -11.69 -5.22 -6.30
C PRO A 120 -10.65 -6.07 -7.05
N VAL A 121 -9.68 -5.45 -7.75
CA VAL A 121 -8.62 -6.13 -8.48
C VAL A 121 -7.43 -6.34 -7.55
N LEU A 122 -7.45 -7.45 -6.82
CA LEU A 122 -6.53 -7.71 -5.70
C LEU A 122 -5.06 -7.83 -6.13
N GLU A 123 -4.83 -8.22 -7.38
CA GLU A 123 -3.50 -8.33 -7.98
C GLU A 123 -2.81 -6.95 -8.12
N GLN A 124 -3.57 -5.86 -8.10
CA GLN A 124 -3.03 -4.50 -8.11
C GLN A 124 -2.32 -4.14 -6.79
N LEU A 125 -2.70 -4.75 -5.67
CA LEU A 125 -2.10 -4.47 -4.37
C LEU A 125 -1.17 -5.61 -3.91
N PRO A 126 -0.10 -5.31 -3.16
CA PRO A 126 0.30 -3.99 -2.68
C PRO A 126 0.91 -3.06 -3.75
N VAL A 127 1.08 -1.79 -3.40
CA VAL A 127 1.88 -0.81 -4.16
C VAL A 127 3.37 -1.17 -4.05
N LEU A 128 4.05 -1.31 -5.19
CA LEU A 128 5.47 -1.68 -5.28
C LEU A 128 6.39 -0.53 -5.67
N ASP A 129 5.85 0.53 -6.25
CA ASP A 129 6.61 1.75 -6.52
C ASP A 129 5.73 2.99 -6.55
N ALA A 130 6.35 4.16 -6.41
CA ALA A 130 5.69 5.45 -6.58
C ALA A 130 6.63 6.43 -7.27
N SER A 131 6.10 7.15 -8.26
CA SER A 131 6.83 8.17 -9.00
C SER A 131 5.97 9.41 -9.19
N PHE A 132 6.59 10.58 -9.07
CA PHE A 132 5.97 11.82 -9.50
C PHE A 132 6.13 11.94 -11.01
N SER A 133 5.13 12.49 -11.69
CA SER A 133 5.07 12.61 -13.15
C SER A 133 6.11 13.56 -13.78
N ASP A 134 7.20 13.86 -13.09
CA ASP A 134 8.16 14.89 -13.47
C ASP A 134 8.99 14.49 -14.71
N LEU A 135 9.15 15.44 -15.63
CA LEU A 135 9.86 15.28 -16.91
C LEU A 135 11.37 15.25 -16.69
N GLY A 136 11.93 14.09 -16.33
CA GLY A 136 13.37 13.82 -16.46
C GLY A 136 14.21 13.88 -15.17
N ALA A 137 13.61 13.98 -14.00
CA ALA A 137 14.30 13.76 -12.72
C ALA A 137 14.18 12.27 -12.31
N PRO A 138 15.20 11.68 -11.64
CA PRO A 138 15.08 10.32 -11.11
C PRO A 138 13.89 10.24 -10.13
N PRO A 139 13.17 9.12 -10.07
CA PRO A 139 12.00 8.96 -9.20
C PRO A 139 12.40 9.26 -7.75
N ARG A 140 11.99 10.43 -7.25
CA ARG A 140 12.22 10.81 -5.86
C ARG A 140 11.12 10.20 -5.02
N ARG A 141 11.43 9.04 -4.41
CA ARG A 141 10.58 8.39 -3.38
C ARG A 141 10.51 9.19 -2.07
N GLY A 142 11.38 10.19 -1.91
CA GLY A 142 11.52 11.00 -0.71
C GLY A 142 10.21 11.67 -0.29
N GLY A 143 9.70 11.28 0.87
CA GLY A 143 8.48 11.84 1.46
C GLY A 143 7.22 11.00 1.27
N VAL A 144 7.23 10.02 0.37
CA VAL A 144 6.13 9.05 0.22
C VAL A 144 6.16 8.08 1.41
N LEU A 145 5.02 7.93 2.08
CA LEU A 145 4.82 6.98 3.16
C LEU A 145 3.70 6.02 2.76
N LEU A 146 4.01 4.73 2.79
CA LEU A 146 3.04 3.67 2.58
C LEU A 146 2.27 3.42 3.89
N GLY A 147 0.96 3.26 3.78
CA GLY A 147 0.14 2.60 4.79
C GLY A 147 0.15 1.08 4.60
N PRO A 148 -0.39 0.33 5.59
CA PRO A 148 -0.57 -1.11 5.47
C PRO A 148 -1.47 -1.45 4.28
N VAL A 149 -1.17 -2.56 3.61
CA VAL A 149 -2.08 -3.16 2.63
C VAL A 149 -3.02 -4.11 3.37
N CYS A 150 -4.32 -3.92 3.20
CA CYS A 150 -5.33 -4.69 3.91
C CYS A 150 -6.25 -5.43 2.95
N PHE A 151 -6.38 -6.73 3.16
CA PHE A 151 -7.24 -7.63 2.38
C PHE A 151 -8.44 -8.04 3.21
N MET A 152 -9.67 -7.79 2.73
CA MET A 152 -10.90 -8.14 3.46
C MET A 152 -11.36 -9.53 3.07
N GLY A 153 -11.59 -10.41 4.06
CA GLY A 153 -12.11 -11.76 3.87
C GLY A 153 -13.64 -11.86 3.90
#